data_AF-A0A401SM54-F1
#
_entry.id   AF-A0A401SM54-F1
#
_cell.length_a   1.000
_cell.length_b   1.000
_cell.length_c   1.000
_cell.angle_alpha   90.00
_cell.angle_beta   90.00
_cell.angle_gamma   90.00
#
_symmetry.space_group_name_H-M   'P 1'
#
loop_
_entity.id
_entity.type
_entity.pdbx_description
1 polymer ?
#
loop_
_entity_poly.entity_id
_entity_poly.type
_entity_poly.pdbx_seq_one_letter_code
_entity_poly.pdbx_strand_id
1 'polypeptide(L)'
;MFQPCEDVECKSERCTILKAFDDFIFAFFAVEMVTKMVALGIFGQKCYLGDTWNRLDFFIVMAGMLEYSLDGHNASLSAIRTVRVLRPLRAINRVPSMRILVTLLLDTLPMLGNVLLLCFFVFFIFGIVGVQLWAGLLRNRCFFEDSFAM
;
A
#
# COMPACT_ATOMS: atom_id res chain seq x y z
N MET A 1 -1.48 7.63 18.24
CA MET A 1 -1.54 8.63 17.15
C MET A 1 -0.12 8.76 16.62
N PHE A 2 0.11 8.54 15.32
CA PHE A 2 1.45 8.53 14.73
C PHE A 2 1.94 9.97 14.51
N GLN A 3 3.17 10.29 14.93
CA GLN A 3 3.70 11.65 14.94
C GLN A 3 5.01 11.70 14.14
N PRO A 4 4.95 12.12 12.86
CA PRO A 4 6.02 11.89 11.88
C PRO A 4 7.35 12.60 12.19
N CYS A 5 7.36 13.61 13.06
CA CYS A 5 8.57 14.37 13.41
C CYS A 5 9.33 13.80 14.62
N GLU A 6 8.69 12.98 15.47
CA GLU A 6 9.29 12.45 16.70
C GLU A 6 9.60 10.95 16.59
N ASP A 7 8.88 10.22 15.71
CA ASP A 7 8.98 8.77 15.54
C ASP A 7 10.11 8.34 14.56
N VAL A 8 10.95 9.27 14.08
CA VAL A 8 12.04 9.00 13.13
C VAL A 8 13.20 8.25 13.82
N GLU A 9 13.51 8.61 15.06
CA GLU A 9 14.34 7.86 15.98
C GLU A 9 13.43 7.37 17.12
N CYS A 10 13.09 6.08 17.15
CA CYS A 10 12.21 5.49 18.16
C CYS A 10 12.91 5.47 19.55
N LYS A 11 13.06 6.65 20.16
CA LYS A 11 13.69 6.89 21.47
C LYS A 11 12.68 6.95 22.62
N SER A 12 11.39 7.09 22.31
CA SER A 12 10.31 7.19 23.31
C SER A 12 9.81 5.80 23.74
N GLU A 13 9.65 5.57 25.04
CA GLU A 13 9.16 4.29 25.61
C GLU A 13 7.82 3.85 25.01
N ARG A 14 6.96 4.81 24.64
CA ARG A 14 5.67 4.55 23.98
C ARG A 14 5.84 3.88 22.61
N CYS A 15 6.83 4.31 21.84
CA CYS A 15 7.14 3.75 20.51
C CYS A 15 7.63 2.30 20.66
N THR A 16 8.49 2.04 21.66
CA THR A 16 9.00 0.69 21.96
C THR A 16 7.90 -0.26 22.42
N ILE A 17 7.01 0.18 23.31
CA ILE A 17 5.88 -0.64 23.78
C ILE A 17 4.93 -0.95 22.62
N LEU A 18 4.56 0.05 21.81
CA LEU A 18 3.70 -0.19 20.64
C LEU A 18 4.33 -1.18 19.66
N LYS A 19 5.64 -1.02 19.36
CA LYS A 19 6.35 -1.92 18.45
C LYS A 19 6.38 -3.35 19.00
N ALA A 20 6.66 -3.53 20.28
CA ALA A 20 6.66 -4.86 20.92
C ALA A 20 5.28 -5.54 20.87
N PHE A 21 4.19 -4.78 21.11
CA PHE A 21 2.83 -5.30 20.97
C PHE A 21 2.51 -5.72 19.53
N ASP A 22 2.86 -4.88 18.55
CA ASP A 22 2.62 -5.16 17.14
C ASP A 22 3.42 -6.39 16.66
N ASP A 23 4.68 -6.52 17.09
CA ASP A 23 5.52 -7.69 16.78
C ASP A 23 4.99 -8.97 17.42
N PHE A 24 4.49 -8.92 18.66
CA PHE A 24 3.82 -10.07 19.30
C PHE A 24 2.55 -10.49 18.56
N ILE A 25 1.70 -9.51 18.20
CA ILE A 25 0.49 -9.73 17.42
C ILE A 25 0.82 -10.25 16.01
N PHE A 26 1.94 -9.84 15.43
CA PHE A 26 2.42 -10.37 14.16
C PHE A 26 2.80 -11.84 14.29
N ALA A 27 3.62 -12.19 15.28
CA ALA A 27 4.08 -13.56 15.51
C ALA A 27 2.91 -14.54 15.77
N PHE A 28 1.96 -14.16 16.63
CA PHE A 28 0.78 -15.00 16.91
C PHE A 28 0.00 -15.35 15.64
N PHE A 29 -0.19 -14.37 14.76
CA PHE A 29 -0.93 -14.57 13.52
C PHE A 29 -0.12 -15.29 12.45
N ALA A 30 1.20 -15.10 12.41
CA ALA A 30 2.06 -15.90 11.55
C ALA A 30 1.95 -17.38 11.92
N VAL A 31 1.90 -17.70 13.22
CA VAL A 31 1.65 -19.08 13.70
C VAL A 31 0.24 -19.55 13.31
N GLU A 32 -0.81 -18.77 13.55
CA GLU A 32 -2.18 -19.11 13.14
C GLU A 32 -2.27 -19.41 11.63
N MET A 33 -1.58 -18.61 10.81
CA MET A 33 -1.46 -18.78 9.36
C MET A 33 -0.77 -20.08 8.97
N VAL A 34 0.38 -20.38 9.57
CA VAL A 34 1.12 -21.62 9.33
C VAL A 34 0.27 -22.83 9.73
N THR A 35 -0.42 -22.77 10.87
CA THR A 35 -1.34 -23.84 11.29
C THR A 35 -2.47 -24.03 10.28
N LYS A 36 -3.07 -22.95 9.76
CA LYS A 36 -4.09 -23.02 8.70
C LYS A 36 -3.55 -23.59 7.39
N MET A 37 -2.34 -23.22 7.00
CA MET A 37 -1.67 -23.76 5.79
C MET A 37 -1.39 -25.26 5.91
N VAL A 38 -0.95 -25.72 7.08
CA VAL A 38 -0.71 -27.15 7.34
C VAL A 38 -2.02 -27.93 7.41
N ALA A 39 -3.07 -27.37 8.03
CA ALA A 39 -4.37 -28.04 8.16
C ALA A 39 -5.16 -28.12 6.84
N LEU A 40 -5.07 -27.12 5.98
CA LEU A 40 -5.79 -27.07 4.69
C LEU A 40 -4.96 -27.61 3.51
N GLY A 41 -3.65 -27.76 3.68
CA GLY A 41 -2.71 -28.21 2.66
C GLY A 41 -2.36 -27.11 1.64
N ILE A 42 -1.10 -27.11 1.17
CA ILE A 42 -0.59 -26.14 0.18
C ILE A 42 -1.07 -26.49 -1.25
N PHE A 43 -1.31 -27.78 -1.54
CA PHE A 43 -1.66 -28.33 -2.85
C PHE A 43 -2.76 -29.40 -2.74
N GLY A 44 -3.96 -29.02 -2.27
CA GLY A 44 -5.12 -29.92 -2.18
C GLY A 44 -6.39 -29.28 -2.75
N GLN A 45 -7.36 -30.08 -3.18
CA GLN A 45 -8.59 -29.69 -3.91
C GLN A 45 -9.45 -28.56 -3.28
N LYS A 46 -9.17 -28.17 -2.02
CA LYS A 46 -9.70 -26.98 -1.33
C LYS A 46 -8.57 -26.01 -0.98
N CYS A 47 -7.83 -25.57 -2.01
CA CYS A 47 -6.60 -24.80 -1.89
C CYS A 47 -6.75 -23.59 -0.97
N TYR A 48 -5.82 -23.46 -0.01
CA TYR A 48 -5.63 -22.27 0.82
C TYR A 48 -5.47 -20.98 -0.02
N LEU A 49 -4.89 -21.08 -1.23
CA LEU A 49 -4.71 -20.00 -2.20
C LEU A 49 -5.95 -19.67 -3.04
N GLY A 50 -7.04 -20.44 -2.92
CA GLY A 50 -8.29 -20.18 -3.63
C GLY A 50 -9.09 -19.02 -3.04
N ASP A 51 -8.93 -18.73 -1.74
CA ASP A 51 -9.56 -17.58 -1.10
C ASP A 51 -8.65 -16.35 -1.22
N THR A 52 -9.13 -15.31 -1.92
CA THR A 52 -8.41 -14.04 -2.13
C THR A 52 -7.97 -13.41 -0.82
N TRP A 53 -8.77 -13.60 0.24
CA TRP A 53 -8.52 -13.03 1.56
C TRP A 53 -7.35 -13.70 2.29
N ASN A 54 -7.21 -15.01 2.15
CA ASN A 54 -6.06 -15.76 2.67
C ASN A 54 -4.76 -15.41 1.92
N ARG A 55 -4.86 -15.17 0.61
CA ARG A 55 -3.72 -14.71 -0.21
C ARG A 55 -3.24 -13.32 0.20
N LEU A 56 -4.16 -12.43 0.55
CA LEU A 56 -3.84 -11.10 1.06
C LEU A 56 -3.12 -11.21 2.42
N ASP A 57 -3.63 -12.02 3.34
CA ASP A 57 -2.99 -12.22 4.65
C ASP A 57 -1.58 -12.80 4.53
N PHE A 58 -1.37 -13.76 3.62
CA PHE A 58 -0.04 -14.31 3.32
C PHE A 58 0.93 -13.24 2.81
N PHE A 59 0.48 -12.36 1.91
CA PHE A 59 1.31 -11.27 1.40
C PHE A 59 1.74 -10.31 2.52
N ILE A 60 0.83 -9.98 3.45
CA ILE A 60 1.15 -9.12 4.60
C ILE A 60 2.20 -9.77 5.50
N VAL A 61 2.04 -11.06 5.82
CA VAL A 61 3.00 -11.80 6.67
C VAL A 61 4.37 -11.87 6.01
N MET A 62 4.43 -12.19 4.71
CA MET A 62 5.70 -12.22 3.97
C MET A 62 6.38 -10.86 3.93
N ALA A 63 5.63 -9.78 3.71
CA ALA A 63 6.16 -8.43 3.69
C ALA A 63 6.69 -7.99 5.07
N GLY A 64 6.01 -8.37 6.16
CA GLY A 64 6.49 -8.13 7.53
C GLY A 64 7.74 -8.94 7.92
N MET A 65 7.83 -10.18 7.45
CA MET A 65 9.02 -11.02 7.68
C MET A 65 10.26 -10.49 6.91
N LEU A 66 10.03 -9.93 5.72
CA LEU A 66 11.05 -9.27 4.92
C LEU A 66 11.55 -7.98 5.59
N GLU A 67 10.65 -7.23 6.24
CA GLU A 67 11.02 -6.08 7.07
C GLU A 67 11.95 -6.48 8.23
N TYR A 68 11.60 -7.53 8.97
CA TYR A 68 12.40 -8.00 10.12
C TYR A 68 13.79 -8.49 9.70
N SER A 69 13.87 -9.19 8.56
CA SER A 69 15.15 -9.70 8.03
C SER A 69 16.11 -8.60 7.62
N LEU A 70 15.59 -7.46 7.14
CA LEU A 70 16.41 -6.33 6.68
C LEU A 70 16.81 -5.37 7.80
N ASP A 71 15.99 -5.23 8.84
CA ASP A 71 16.38 -4.53 10.08
C ASP A 71 17.59 -5.24 10.73
N GLY A 72 17.64 -6.58 10.67
CA GLY A 72 18.78 -7.36 11.15
C GLY A 72 20.08 -7.20 10.35
N HIS A 73 20.02 -6.74 9.10
CA HIS A 73 21.17 -6.56 8.21
C HIS A 73 21.60 -5.08 8.08
N ASN A 74 21.03 -4.16 8.87
CA ASN A 74 21.26 -2.70 8.82
C ASN A 74 21.03 -2.06 7.44
N ALA A 75 20.32 -2.75 6.54
CA ALA A 75 20.00 -2.27 5.20
C ALA A 75 18.62 -1.61 5.23
N SER A 76 18.56 -0.34 5.66
CA SER A 76 17.29 0.38 5.79
C SER A 76 16.78 0.92 4.45
N LEU A 77 15.92 0.17 3.76
CA LEU A 77 15.18 0.68 2.60
C LEU A 77 13.93 1.42 3.09
N SER A 78 13.85 2.72 2.82
CA SER A 78 12.70 3.57 3.22
C SER A 78 11.35 3.07 2.69
N ALA A 79 11.34 2.34 1.56
CA ALA A 79 10.15 1.73 1.00
C ALA A 79 9.49 0.70 1.92
N ILE A 80 10.28 -0.05 2.71
CA ILE A 80 9.75 -1.10 3.58
C ILE A 80 8.94 -0.53 4.74
N ARG A 81 9.21 0.70 5.18
CA ARG A 81 8.39 1.38 6.20
C ARG A 81 6.94 1.55 5.77
N THR A 82 6.67 1.64 4.46
CA THR A 82 5.30 1.72 3.92
C THR A 82 4.51 0.43 4.09
N VAL A 83 5.18 -0.73 4.24
CA VAL A 83 4.53 -2.03 4.47
C VAL A 83 3.73 -2.03 5.77
N ARG A 84 4.13 -1.24 6.77
CA ARG A 84 3.38 -1.10 8.03
C ARG A 84 1.96 -0.54 7.82
N VAL A 85 1.73 0.22 6.74
CA VAL A 85 0.40 0.74 6.39
C VAL A 85 -0.56 -0.35 5.94
N LEU A 86 -0.06 -1.54 5.57
CA LEU A 86 -0.89 -2.71 5.25
C LEU A 86 -1.37 -3.46 6.51
N ARG A 87 -0.78 -3.24 7.70
CA ARG A 87 -1.18 -3.94 8.95
C ARG A 87 -2.65 -3.70 9.33
N PRO A 88 -3.20 -2.46 9.26
CA PRO A 88 -4.63 -2.21 9.45
C PRO A 88 -5.54 -2.98 8.48
N LEU A 89 -5.07 -3.28 7.26
CA LEU A 89 -5.83 -4.04 6.27
C LEU A 89 -6.14 -5.46 6.77
N ARG A 90 -5.29 -6.03 7.65
CA ARG A 90 -5.56 -7.33 8.30
C ARG A 90 -6.78 -7.28 9.24
N ALA A 91 -7.08 -6.12 9.82
CA ALA A 91 -8.27 -5.97 10.67
C ALA A 91 -9.57 -6.13 9.86
N ILE A 92 -9.55 -5.76 8.58
CA ILE A 92 -10.69 -5.95 7.65
C ILE A 92 -10.96 -7.45 7.43
N ASN A 93 -9.91 -8.27 7.32
CA ASN A 93 -10.06 -9.73 7.15
C ASN A 93 -10.66 -10.41 8.40
N ARG A 94 -10.45 -9.83 9.58
CA ARG A 94 -10.99 -10.35 10.86
C ARG A 94 -12.47 -10.02 11.07
N VAL A 95 -12.92 -8.88 10.55
CA VAL A 95 -14.32 -8.43 10.73
C VAL A 95 -15.14 -8.85 9.51
N PRO A 96 -16.02 -9.87 9.63
CA PRO A 96 -16.77 -10.40 8.50
C PRO A 96 -17.66 -9.33 7.83
N SER A 97 -18.20 -8.39 8.61
CA SER A 97 -18.99 -7.27 8.09
C SER A 97 -18.20 -6.36 7.14
N MET A 98 -16.92 -6.10 7.42
CA MET A 98 -16.06 -5.26 6.57
C MET A 98 -15.64 -5.99 5.30
N ARG A 99 -15.36 -7.30 5.41
CA ARG A 99 -15.08 -8.18 4.27
C ARG A 99 -16.20 -8.15 3.23
N ILE A 100 -17.45 -8.24 3.69
CA ILE A 100 -18.63 -8.20 2.82
C ILE A 100 -18.69 -6.86 2.06
N LEU A 101 -18.52 -5.73 2.76
CA LEU A 101 -18.55 -4.40 2.15
C LEU A 101 -17.50 -4.25 1.04
N VAL A 102 -16.25 -4.65 1.32
CA VAL A 102 -15.17 -4.57 0.33
C VAL A 102 -15.42 -5.51 -0.84
N THR A 103 -15.95 -6.71 -0.60
CA THR A 103 -16.29 -7.66 -1.67
C THR A 103 -17.35 -7.07 -2.61
N LEU A 104 -18.41 -6.47 -2.06
CA LEU A 104 -19.45 -5.80 -2.84
C LEU A 104 -18.89 -4.61 -3.63
N LEU A 105 -17.99 -3.82 -3.04
CA LEU A 105 -17.33 -2.73 -3.73
C LEU A 105 -16.53 -3.26 -4.94
N LEU A 106 -15.70 -4.28 -4.73
CA LEU A 106 -14.92 -4.90 -5.80
C LEU A 106 -15.81 -5.53 -6.89
N ASP A 107 -16.98 -6.06 -6.54
CA ASP A 107 -17.93 -6.64 -7.50
C ASP A 107 -18.60 -5.57 -8.38
N THR A 108 -18.71 -4.33 -7.91
CA THR A 108 -19.23 -3.20 -8.72
C THR A 108 -18.18 -2.55 -9.63
N LEU A 109 -16.88 -2.68 -9.32
CA LEU A 109 -15.79 -2.14 -10.15
C LEU A 109 -15.81 -2.60 -11.62
N PRO A 110 -16.05 -3.88 -11.98
CA PRO A 110 -16.08 -4.28 -13.38
C PRO A 110 -17.18 -3.57 -14.18
N MET A 111 -18.32 -3.23 -13.56
CA MET A 111 -19.38 -2.47 -14.23
C MET A 111 -18.95 -1.01 -14.51
N LEU A 112 -18.14 -0.42 -13.63
CA LEU A 112 -17.54 0.90 -13.82
C LEU A 112 -16.40 0.90 -14.86
N GLY A 113 -15.85 -0.27 -15.20
CA GLY A 113 -14.73 -0.40 -16.13
C GLY A 113 -14.99 0.24 -17.50
N ASN A 114 -16.21 0.12 -18.02
CA ASN A 114 -16.59 0.73 -19.31
C ASN A 114 -16.56 2.27 -19.26
N VAL A 115 -17.04 2.86 -18.15
CA VAL A 115 -17.03 4.31 -17.94
C VAL A 115 -15.60 4.82 -17.76
N LEU A 116 -14.78 4.06 -17.04
CA LEU A 116 -13.37 4.39 -16.82
C LEU A 116 -12.58 4.36 -18.14
N LEU A 117 -12.86 3.39 -19.02
CA LEU A 117 -12.27 3.31 -20.34
C LEU A 117 -12.66 4.52 -21.22
N LEU A 118 -13.93 4.93 -21.21
CA LEU A 118 -14.36 6.15 -21.90
C LEU A 118 -13.66 7.39 -21.33
N CYS A 119 -13.59 7.50 -20.00
CA CYS A 119 -12.91 8.58 -19.30
C CYS A 119 -11.41 8.65 -19.67
N PHE A 120 -10.75 7.50 -19.80
CA PHE A 120 -9.38 7.41 -20.26
C PHE A 120 -9.20 7.98 -21.68
N PHE A 121 -10.07 7.65 -22.64
CA PHE A 121 -10.01 8.22 -23.98
C PHE A 121 -10.23 9.74 -23.99
N VAL A 122 -11.17 10.23 -23.18
CA VAL A 122 -11.42 11.67 -23.04
C VAL A 122 -10.17 12.38 -22.51
N PHE A 123 -9.58 11.89 -21.41
CA PHE A 123 -8.33 12.46 -20.88
C PHE A 123 -7.17 12.35 -21.86
N PHE A 124 -7.09 11.29 -22.66
CA PHE A 124 -6.06 11.15 -23.66
C PHE A 124 -6.17 12.20 -24.77
N ILE A 125 -7.36 12.35 -25.39
CA ILE A 125 -7.58 13.31 -26.47
C ILE A 125 -7.36 14.75 -25.99
N PHE A 126 -8.01 15.14 -24.89
CA PHE A 126 -7.86 16.49 -24.34
C PHE A 126 -6.45 16.72 -23.78
N GLY A 127 -5.78 15.69 -23.28
CA GLY A 127 -4.39 15.76 -22.84
C GLY A 127 -3.44 16.07 -24.00
N ILE A 128 -3.57 15.39 -25.13
CA ILE A 128 -2.75 15.65 -26.33
C ILE A 128 -3.01 17.05 -26.88
N VAL A 129 -4.28 17.44 -27.01
CA VAL A 129 -4.65 18.80 -27.46
C VAL A 129 -4.10 19.85 -26.48
N GLY A 130 -4.21 19.61 -25.18
CA GLY A 130 -3.74 20.53 -24.16
C GLY A 130 -2.22 20.73 -24.17
N VAL A 131 -1.47 19.64 -24.34
CA VAL A 131 0.00 19.71 -24.49
C VAL A 131 0.38 20.43 -25.78
N GLN A 132 -0.30 20.19 -26.90
CA GLN A 132 0.01 20.84 -28.17
C GLN A 132 -0.28 22.35 -28.16
N LEU A 133 -1.35 22.78 -27.48
CA LEU A 133 -1.75 24.20 -27.44
C LEU A 133 -0.97 25.01 -26.40
N TRP A 134 -0.76 24.46 -25.20
CA TRP A 134 -0.26 25.23 -24.05
C TRP A 134 1.14 24.81 -23.57
N ALA A 135 1.85 23.96 -24.31
CA ALA A 135 3.25 23.66 -24.00
C ALA A 135 4.09 24.96 -24.00
N GLY A 136 4.68 25.28 -22.86
CA GLY A 136 5.61 26.41 -22.70
C GLY A 136 4.98 27.79 -22.53
N LEU A 137 3.72 28.01 -22.97
CA LEU A 137 3.04 29.31 -22.86
C LEU A 137 2.87 29.78 -21.41
N LEU A 138 2.64 28.84 -20.48
CA LEU A 138 2.47 29.13 -19.06
C LEU A 138 3.78 29.53 -18.34
N ARG A 139 4.95 29.38 -18.99
CA ARG A 139 6.25 29.74 -18.43
C ARG A 139 6.71 31.14 -18.81
N ASN A 140 5.91 31.87 -19.60
CA ASN A 140 6.23 33.24 -20.00
C ASN A 140 6.29 34.16 -18.77
N ARG A 141 7.44 34.80 -18.59
CA ARG A 141 7.70 35.85 -17.59
C ARG A 141 8.29 37.04 -18.31
N CYS A 142 8.04 38.24 -17.81
CA CYS A 142 8.77 39.42 -18.28
C CYS A 142 10.22 39.29 -17.82
N PHE A 143 11.15 39.34 -18.77
CA PHE A 143 12.58 39.44 -18.50
C PHE A 143 13.03 40.87 -18.79
N PHE A 144 13.96 41.40 -18.00
CA PHE A 144 14.65 42.63 -18.36
C PHE A 144 15.57 42.35 -19.54
N GLU A 145 15.72 43.34 -20.42
CA GLU A 145 16.62 43.24 -21.57
C GLU A 145 18.09 43.16 -21.06
N ASP A 146 18.86 42.21 -21.58
CA ASP A 146 20.27 41.96 -21.18
C ASP A 146 21.20 43.18 -21.42
N SER A 147 20.70 44.24 -22.05
CA SER A 147 21.37 45.52 -22.28
C SER A 147 21.48 46.41 -21.02
N PHE A 148 20.85 46.04 -19.89
CA PHE A 148 21.00 46.75 -18.61
C PHE A 148 22.22 46.31 -17.76
N ALA A 149 23.02 45.35 -18.25
CA ALA A 149 24.18 44.78 -17.56
C ALA A 149 25.54 45.15 -18.20
N MET A 150 25.60 46.24 -18.97
CA MET A 150 26.85 46.87 -19.41
C MET A 150 26.81 48.36 -19.11
#